data_AF-A0A4T0FPP3-F1
#
_entry.id   AF-A0A4T0FPP3-F1
#
_cell.length_a   1.000
_cell.length_b   1.000
_cell.length_c   1.000
_cell.angle_alpha   90.00
_cell.angle_beta   90.00
_cell.angle_gamma   90.00
#
_symmetry.space_group_name_H-M   'P 1'
#
loop_
_entity.id
_entity.type
_entity.pdbx_description
1 polymer ?
#
loop_
_entity_poly.entity_id
_entity_poly.type
_entity_poly.pdbx_seq_one_letter_code
_entity_poly.pdbx_strand_id
1 'polypeptide(L)'
;MRATRIILEHVHTPRIKFLGRRVWNSEPEQPHPHPDAPKDFKDNFNSFLQAREHYVQPTPAAPNTYTNFWDLPQRFHKHKFAPYSDYEIEAIESGGASLY
;
A
#
# COMPACT_ATOMS: atom_id res chain seq x y z
N MET A 1 20.70 15.79 -56.25
CA MET A 1 19.88 16.36 -55.16
C MET A 1 19.48 15.28 -54.15
N ARG A 2 20.44 14.73 -53.38
CA ARG A 2 20.17 13.70 -52.33
C ARG A 2 20.83 14.01 -50.98
N ALA A 3 21.86 14.87 -50.96
CA ALA A 3 22.60 15.24 -49.75
C ALA A 3 21.77 16.05 -48.73
N THR A 4 20.78 16.83 -49.20
CA THR A 4 19.91 17.64 -48.33
C THR A 4 18.90 16.82 -47.53
N ARG A 5 18.55 15.61 -48.00
CA ARG A 5 17.52 14.75 -47.38
C ARG A 5 18.05 14.07 -46.10
N ILE A 6 19.32 13.64 -46.09
CA ILE A 6 19.96 12.95 -44.95
C ILE A 6 20.13 13.89 -43.73
N ILE A 7 20.37 15.19 -43.98
CA ILE A 7 20.55 16.20 -42.93
C ILE A 7 19.21 16.57 -42.27
N LEU A 8 18.11 16.62 -43.04
CA LEU A 8 16.77 16.95 -42.52
C LEU A 8 16.16 15.83 -41.66
N GLU A 9 16.51 14.56 -41.91
CA GLU A 9 15.98 13.41 -41.15
C GLU A 9 16.39 13.42 -39.66
N HIS A 10 17.50 14.07 -39.32
CA HIS A 10 17.96 14.20 -37.93
C HIS A 10 17.23 15.30 -37.14
N VAL A 11 16.63 16.27 -37.81
CA VAL A 11 15.96 17.43 -37.17
C VAL A 11 14.57 17.07 -36.64
N HIS A 12 13.92 16.03 -37.20
CA HIS A 12 12.53 15.67 -36.91
C HIS A 12 12.40 14.36 -36.11
N THR A 13 13.43 13.95 -35.38
CA THR A 13 13.32 12.74 -34.53
C THR A 13 12.34 12.99 -33.36
N PRO A 14 11.21 12.25 -33.27
CA PRO A 14 10.26 12.46 -32.19
C PRO A 14 10.87 12.02 -30.85
N ARG A 15 10.82 12.89 -29.84
CA ARG A 15 11.38 12.60 -28.50
C ARG A 15 10.56 11.57 -27.72
N ILE A 16 9.32 11.31 -28.15
CA ILE A 16 8.45 10.31 -27.57
C ILE A 16 8.66 9.00 -28.32
N LYS A 17 9.20 8.00 -27.62
CA LYS A 17 9.35 6.63 -28.13
C LYS A 17 8.19 5.78 -27.62
N PHE A 18 7.37 5.27 -28.52
CA PHE A 18 6.31 4.34 -28.17
C PHE A 18 6.95 2.98 -27.83
N LEU A 19 7.03 2.66 -26.54
CA LEU A 19 7.67 1.44 -26.02
C LEU A 19 6.90 0.13 -26.32
N GLY A 20 5.81 0.19 -27.09
CA GLY A 20 4.94 -0.96 -27.36
C GLY A 20 4.08 -1.38 -26.17
N ARG A 21 3.52 -2.60 -26.23
CA ARG A 21 2.70 -3.18 -25.14
C ARG A 21 3.61 -3.53 -23.96
N ARG A 22 3.41 -2.85 -22.83
CA ARG A 22 4.13 -3.15 -21.58
C ARG A 22 3.71 -4.55 -21.09
N VAL A 23 4.69 -5.43 -20.93
CA VAL A 23 4.51 -6.71 -20.24
C VAL A 23 4.90 -6.47 -18.78
N TRP A 24 3.92 -6.50 -17.90
CA TRP A 24 4.17 -6.49 -16.46
C TRP A 24 4.52 -7.90 -16.04
N ASN A 25 5.56 -8.05 -15.23
CA ASN A 25 5.88 -9.34 -14.63
C ASN A 25 4.74 -9.66 -13.66
N SER A 26 3.99 -10.72 -13.93
CA SER A 26 2.90 -11.20 -13.05
C SER A 26 3.41 -12.09 -11.92
N GLU A 27 4.71 -12.32 -11.85
CA GLU A 27 5.30 -13.10 -10.78
C GLU A 27 5.16 -12.34 -9.45
N PRO A 28 4.69 -13.01 -8.39
CA PRO A 28 4.59 -12.38 -7.08
C PRO A 28 5.99 -12.03 -6.59
N GLU A 29 6.17 -10.77 -6.21
CA GLU A 29 7.43 -10.26 -5.70
C GLU A 29 7.81 -10.98 -4.40
N GLN A 30 9.05 -11.45 -4.32
CA GLN A 30 9.54 -12.07 -3.10
C GLN A 30 9.65 -11.02 -1.97
N PRO A 31 9.30 -11.37 -0.73
CA PRO A 31 9.42 -10.44 0.40
C PRO A 31 10.87 -9.98 0.54
N HIS A 32 11.10 -8.66 0.53
CA HIS A 32 12.41 -8.07 0.75
C HIS A 32 12.25 -6.72 1.47
N PRO A 33 13.30 -6.22 2.16
CA PRO A 33 13.21 -4.95 2.86
C PRO A 33 13.17 -3.78 1.87
N HIS A 34 12.38 -2.75 2.19
CA HIS A 34 12.25 -1.56 1.35
C HIS A 34 13.61 -0.88 1.11
N PRO A 35 13.89 -0.36 -0.10
CA PRO A 35 15.17 0.29 -0.41
C PRO A 35 15.49 1.48 0.49
N ASP A 36 14.48 2.23 0.94
CA ASP A 36 14.64 3.36 1.87
C ASP A 36 14.35 3.00 3.34
N ALA A 37 14.27 1.71 3.68
CA ALA A 37 14.13 1.32 5.08
C ALA A 37 15.37 1.74 5.90
N PRO A 38 15.20 2.15 7.17
CA PRO A 38 16.33 2.37 8.07
C PRO A 38 17.20 1.10 8.16
N LYS A 39 18.50 1.28 8.36
CA LYS A 39 19.49 0.18 8.33
C LYS A 39 19.10 -1.00 9.22
N ASP A 40 18.59 -0.69 10.41
CA ASP A 40 18.27 -1.69 11.43
C ASP A 40 17.13 -2.62 10.97
N PHE A 41 16.22 -2.15 10.13
CA PHE A 41 15.15 -2.99 9.57
C PHE A 41 15.63 -3.86 8.41
N LYS A 42 16.61 -3.40 7.63
CA LYS A 42 17.19 -4.19 6.54
C LYS A 42 17.95 -5.39 7.11
N ASP A 43 18.75 -5.16 8.13
CA ASP A 43 19.59 -6.19 8.75
C ASP A 43 18.74 -7.28 9.45
N ASN A 44 17.62 -6.89 10.05
CA ASN A 44 16.74 -7.78 10.81
C ASN A 44 15.59 -8.40 9.99
N PHE A 45 15.51 -8.14 8.68
CA PHE A 45 14.37 -8.56 7.86
C PHE A 45 14.16 -10.08 7.83
N ASN A 46 15.25 -10.85 7.75
CA ASN A 46 15.17 -12.32 7.74
C ASN A 46 14.63 -12.89 9.06
N SER A 47 15.03 -12.30 10.19
CA SER A 47 14.51 -12.68 11.51
C SER A 47 13.01 -12.38 11.62
N PHE A 48 12.57 -11.26 11.06
CA PHE A 48 11.14 -10.92 10.99
C PHE A 48 10.34 -11.94 10.16
N LEU A 49 10.86 -12.39 9.02
CA LEU A 49 10.18 -13.41 8.21
C LEU A 49 9.99 -14.72 8.98
N GLN A 50 11.02 -15.18 9.70
CA GLN A 50 10.93 -16.36 10.55
C GLN A 50 9.90 -16.18 11.68
N ALA A 51 9.93 -15.03 12.36
CA ALA A 51 8.96 -14.72 13.42
C ALA A 51 7.52 -14.66 12.88
N ARG A 52 7.33 -14.17 11.66
CA ARG A 52 6.04 -14.08 10.99
C ARG A 52 5.49 -15.46 10.60
N GLU A 53 6.32 -16.36 10.11
CA GLU A 53 5.91 -17.74 9.76
C GLU A 53 5.41 -18.50 10.98
N HIS A 54 6.00 -18.24 12.14
CA HIS A 54 5.63 -18.85 13.41
C HIS A 54 4.69 -17.99 14.26
N TYR A 55 4.13 -16.91 13.71
CA TYR A 55 3.25 -16.04 14.46
C TYR A 55 1.93 -16.76 14.78
N VAL A 56 1.64 -16.88 16.07
CA VAL A 56 0.37 -17.39 16.58
C VAL A 56 -0.34 -16.25 17.28
N GLN A 57 -1.62 -16.04 16.96
CA GLN A 57 -2.43 -15.01 17.60
C GLN A 57 -2.47 -15.26 19.12
N PRO A 58 -2.17 -14.25 19.95
CA PRO A 58 -2.19 -14.42 21.39
C PRO A 58 -3.62 -14.69 21.86
N THR A 59 -3.81 -15.80 22.57
CA THR A 59 -5.06 -16.12 23.25
C THR A 59 -5.07 -15.43 24.62
N PRO A 60 -6.19 -14.80 25.03
CA PRO A 60 -6.28 -14.16 26.33
C PRO A 60 -6.21 -15.23 27.44
N ALA A 61 -5.08 -15.29 28.15
CA ALA A 61 -4.80 -16.31 29.16
C ALA A 61 -5.38 -15.98 30.55
N ALA A 62 -5.79 -14.72 30.78
CA ALA A 62 -6.20 -14.23 32.08
C ALA A 62 -7.51 -13.41 32.00
N PRO A 63 -8.32 -13.40 33.07
CA PRO A 63 -9.51 -12.58 33.14
C PRO A 63 -9.14 -11.10 33.04
N ASN A 64 -9.90 -10.33 32.24
CA ASN A 64 -9.66 -8.92 31.89
C ASN A 64 -8.43 -8.63 31.03
N THR A 65 -7.82 -9.65 30.41
CA THR A 65 -6.84 -9.46 29.33
C THR A 65 -7.54 -9.61 28.00
N TYR A 66 -7.40 -8.61 27.12
CA TYR A 66 -8.04 -8.57 25.82
C TYR A 66 -6.97 -8.51 24.73
N THR A 67 -7.14 -9.33 23.68
CA THR A 67 -6.20 -9.35 22.55
C THR A 67 -6.46 -8.19 21.61
N ASN A 68 -7.73 -7.94 21.29
CA ASN A 68 -8.11 -6.85 20.39
C ASN A 68 -8.75 -5.70 21.14
N PHE A 69 -8.66 -4.51 20.54
CA PHE A 69 -9.30 -3.32 21.07
C PHE A 69 -10.84 -3.44 21.16
N TRP A 70 -11.46 -4.11 20.18
CA TRP A 70 -12.92 -4.31 20.14
C TRP A 70 -13.46 -5.35 21.12
N ASP A 71 -12.58 -6.12 21.76
CA ASP A 71 -12.98 -7.08 22.82
C ASP A 71 -13.12 -6.38 24.18
N LEU A 72 -12.69 -5.10 24.31
CA LEU A 72 -12.74 -4.38 25.57
C LEU A 72 -14.18 -4.04 25.99
N PRO A 73 -14.42 -3.89 27.30
CA PRO A 73 -15.69 -3.38 27.80
C PRO A 73 -16.01 -1.98 27.26
N GLN A 74 -17.30 -1.71 27.04
CA GLN A 74 -17.83 -0.49 26.42
C GLN A 74 -17.29 0.83 26.99
N ARG A 75 -16.92 0.87 28.28
CA ARG A 75 -16.31 2.05 28.92
C ARG A 75 -14.97 2.50 28.29
N PHE A 76 -14.26 1.58 27.62
CA PHE A 76 -12.97 1.86 26.99
C PHE A 76 -13.08 2.17 25.50
N HIS A 77 -14.26 1.96 24.91
CA HIS A 77 -14.58 2.46 23.59
C HIS A 77 -14.77 3.97 23.69
N LYS A 78 -13.66 4.73 23.60
CA LYS A 78 -13.70 6.19 23.61
C LYS A 78 -14.70 6.65 22.55
N HIS A 79 -15.65 7.51 22.94
CA HIS A 79 -16.73 8.04 22.10
C HIS A 79 -16.30 8.75 20.80
N LYS A 80 -14.99 8.90 20.53
CA LYS A 80 -14.48 9.26 19.20
C LYS A 80 -14.84 8.22 18.13
N PHE A 81 -15.13 6.99 18.54
CA PHE A 81 -15.65 5.92 17.69
C PHE A 81 -17.12 5.62 18.03
N ALA A 82 -17.93 6.67 18.30
CA ALA A 82 -19.37 6.48 18.20
C ALA A 82 -19.68 5.82 16.84
N PRO A 83 -20.60 4.84 16.77
CA PRO A 83 -20.99 4.29 15.48
C PRO A 83 -21.37 5.46 14.58
N TYR A 84 -20.78 5.50 13.38
CA TYR A 84 -21.11 6.52 12.40
C TYR A 84 -22.63 6.54 12.26
N SER A 85 -23.20 7.74 12.38
CA SER A 85 -24.62 7.91 12.13
C SER A 85 -24.92 7.58 10.67
N ASP A 86 -26.15 7.15 10.38
CA ASP A 86 -26.54 6.75 9.02
C ASP A 86 -26.24 7.84 7.97
N TYR A 87 -26.32 9.12 8.35
CA TYR A 87 -25.97 10.24 7.47
C TYR A 87 -24.46 10.30 7.15
N GLU A 88 -23.58 9.96 8.10
CA GLU A 88 -22.12 9.96 7.90
C GLU A 88 -21.72 8.79 7.00
N ILE A 89 -22.35 7.63 7.21
CA ILE A 89 -22.16 6.46 6.37
C ILE A 89 -22.57 6.80 4.94
N GLU A 90 -23.77 7.35 4.75
CA GLU A 90 -24.26 7.76 3.43
C GLU A 90 -23.37 8.82 2.79
N ALA A 91 -22.86 9.80 3.54
CA ALA A 91 -21.94 10.81 3.02
C ALA A 91 -20.59 10.23 2.55
N ILE A 92 -20.08 9.21 3.24
CA ILE A 92 -18.85 8.49 2.85
C ILE A 92 -19.11 7.62 1.61
N GLU A 93 -20.21 6.86 1.62
CA GLU A 93 -20.57 5.94 0.53
C GLU A 93 -20.98 6.64 -0.76
N SER A 94 -21.71 7.77 -0.64
CA SER A 94 -22.06 8.63 -1.78
C SER A 94 -20.87 9.41 -2.33
N GLY A 95 -19.71 9.35 -1.67
CA GLY A 95 -18.50 10.05 -2.08
C GLY A 95 -18.65 11.56 -1.97
N GLY A 96 -19.32 12.08 -0.93
CA GLY A 96 -19.78 13.46 -0.79
C GLY A 96 -18.75 14.59 -1.02
N ALA A 97 -17.46 14.26 -1.11
CA ALA A 97 -16.41 15.18 -1.57
C ALA A 97 -16.39 15.42 -3.10
N SER A 98 -17.05 14.60 -3.92
CA SER A 98 -17.11 14.76 -5.38
C SER A 98 -18.37 15.48 -5.89
N LEU A 99 -19.26 15.89 -4.98
CA LEU A 99 -20.52 16.57 -5.31
C LEU A 99 -20.42 18.11 -5.26
N TYR A 100 -19.27 18.68 -4.91
CA TYR A 100 -18.99 20.13 -4.91
C TYR A 100 -17.74 20.46 -5.73
#